data_AF-A0A5N0ISP2-F1
#
_entry.id   AF-A0A5N0ISP2-F1
#
_cell.length_a   1.000
_cell.length_b   1.000
_cell.length_c   1.000
_cell.angle_alpha   90.00
_cell.angle_beta   90.00
_cell.angle_gamma   90.00
#
_symmetry.space_group_name_H-M   'P 1'
#
loop_
_entity.id
_entity.type
_entity.pdbx_description
1 polymer ?
#
loop_
_entity_poly.entity_id
_entity_poly.type
_entity_poly.pdbx_seq_one_letter_code
_entity_poly.pdbx_strand_id
1 'polypeptide(L)'
;VYYRPHPGACNEAPCFADTLERLRKLAPPGVVCVADSGFGYLGLLCAADAKGLRFVVPLRADTGWADWFAADVPDGPPALPALDYCSKREQRLPESQRTRWKGLLRERQVDDPDTGTRRLRIAYIWSSEQATSVAEARERALASAEDALTRIRNGLGGRHYKTKKQVDDRVATIIGQRIAELITVTTSVATDGKPSITWHRNPDAITRASTLDGLYALATNLPDPPDRRLTALDVLDTYKDQWIVEQRHRDLKQTLRVRPVFLHNDDRIHALIAIIGIALLIYGLIEADLRAALGPDIALAGLLPEHRDAVPTARAVLAAFTDLHVTYTNSGELILDRLTPVQRRILAHLDIPLPWPENYGSTTTSKIKDLNPQLCGKRG
;
A
#
# COMPACT_ATOMS: atom_id res chain seq x y z
N VAL A 1 0.79 19.73 7.20
CA VAL A 1 -0.51 20.07 6.57
C VAL A 1 -1.54 19.08 7.09
N TYR A 2 -2.56 19.53 7.81
CA TYR A 2 -3.58 18.63 8.34
C TYR A 2 -4.83 18.66 7.43
N TYR A 3 -5.24 17.50 6.94
CA TYR A 3 -6.46 17.34 6.15
C TYR A 3 -7.65 17.14 7.08
N ARG A 4 -8.67 18.00 6.97
CA ARG A 4 -9.92 17.77 7.71
C ARG A 4 -10.66 16.62 7.02
N PRO A 5 -10.99 15.53 7.75
CA PRO A 5 -11.88 14.51 7.23
C PRO A 5 -13.22 15.13 6.81
N HIS A 6 -13.80 14.58 5.74
CA HIS A 6 -15.12 14.97 5.25
C HIS A 6 -16.17 13.96 5.72
N PRO A 7 -17.44 14.37 5.87
CA PRO A 7 -18.54 13.45 6.09
C PRO A 7 -18.56 12.37 4.99
N GLY A 8 -18.86 11.12 5.36
CA GLY A 8 -18.90 10.00 4.41
C GLY A 8 -19.97 10.13 3.30
N ALA A 9 -20.85 11.12 3.39
CA ALA A 9 -21.84 11.47 2.38
C ALA A 9 -21.32 12.44 1.31
N CYS A 10 -20.13 13.02 1.48
CA CYS A 10 -19.52 13.90 0.47
C CYS A 10 -18.93 13.06 -0.66
N ASN A 11 -19.00 13.59 -1.89
CA ASN A 11 -18.33 12.97 -3.03
C ASN A 11 -16.81 12.99 -2.77
N GLU A 12 -16.17 11.82 -2.84
CA GLU A 12 -14.79 11.61 -2.40
C GLU A 12 -13.77 12.27 -3.35
N ALA A 13 -14.10 12.33 -4.64
CA ALA A 13 -13.21 12.80 -5.69
C ALA A 13 -12.86 14.32 -5.61
N PRO A 14 -13.80 15.25 -5.41
CA PRO A 14 -13.48 16.68 -5.26
C PRO A 14 -12.64 16.97 -4.01
N CYS A 15 -12.97 16.35 -2.87
CA CYS A 15 -12.27 16.55 -1.60
C CYS A 15 -10.82 16.07 -1.66
N PHE A 16 -10.59 14.94 -2.35
CA PHE A 16 -9.24 14.43 -2.58
C PHE A 16 -8.43 15.33 -3.53
N ALA A 17 -9.04 15.82 -4.61
CA ALA A 17 -8.38 16.71 -5.58
C ALA A 17 -7.94 18.05 -4.94
N ASP A 18 -8.79 18.66 -4.11
CA ASP A 18 -8.44 19.89 -3.38
C ASP A 18 -7.30 19.68 -2.39
N THR A 19 -7.24 18.49 -1.79
CA THR A 19 -6.18 18.11 -0.86
C THR A 19 -4.84 17.97 -1.56
N LEU A 20 -4.81 17.27 -2.69
CA LEU A 20 -3.61 17.14 -3.49
C LEU A 20 -3.11 18.51 -3.98
N GLU A 21 -4.02 19.41 -4.37
CA GLU A 21 -3.66 20.76 -4.76
C GLU A 21 -3.03 21.56 -3.61
N ARG A 22 -3.58 21.46 -2.39
CA ARG A 22 -3.00 22.08 -1.20
C ARG A 22 -1.64 21.49 -0.85
N LEU A 23 -1.48 20.17 -0.93
CA LEU A 23 -0.19 19.51 -0.70
C LEU A 23 0.86 20.00 -1.70
N ARG A 24 0.50 20.13 -2.98
CA ARG A 24 1.40 20.69 -4.01
C ARG A 24 1.86 22.10 -3.70
N LYS A 25 0.97 22.97 -3.20
CA LYS A 25 1.31 24.36 -2.84
C LYS A 25 2.28 24.45 -1.65
N LEU A 26 2.24 23.45 -0.77
CA LEU A 26 2.98 23.46 0.50
C LEU A 26 4.27 22.64 0.45
N ALA A 27 4.36 21.71 -0.50
CA ALA A 27 5.53 20.86 -0.65
C ALA A 27 6.57 21.51 -1.59
N PRO A 28 7.86 21.20 -1.40
CA PRO A 28 8.90 21.67 -2.33
C PRO A 28 8.64 21.15 -3.75
N PRO A 29 9.16 21.83 -4.79
CA PRO A 29 9.07 21.35 -6.16
C PRO A 29 9.56 19.90 -6.28
N GLY A 30 8.84 19.09 -7.06
CA GLY A 30 9.22 17.70 -7.33
C GLY A 30 8.48 16.64 -6.51
N VAL A 31 7.49 17.01 -5.69
CA VAL A 31 6.63 16.00 -5.03
C VAL A 31 5.84 15.18 -6.05
N VAL A 32 5.93 13.87 -5.90
CA VAL A 32 5.19 12.87 -6.67
C VAL A 32 4.12 12.23 -5.79
N CYS A 33 2.88 12.23 -6.28
CA CYS A 33 1.76 11.55 -5.64
C CYS A 33 1.67 10.10 -6.14
N VAL A 34 1.83 9.14 -5.23
CA VAL A 34 1.60 7.72 -5.52
C VAL A 34 0.30 7.30 -4.84
N ALA A 35 -0.67 6.84 -5.61
CA ALA A 35 -2.01 6.50 -5.14
C ALA A 35 -2.46 5.13 -5.66
N ASP A 36 -3.48 4.55 -5.03
CA ASP A 36 -4.08 3.30 -5.51
C ASP A 36 -5.06 3.52 -6.67
N SER A 37 -5.64 2.41 -7.15
CA SER A 37 -6.53 2.40 -8.33
C SER A 37 -7.83 3.20 -8.18
N GLY A 38 -8.19 3.61 -6.96
CA GLY A 38 -9.30 4.53 -6.71
C GLY A 38 -9.08 5.89 -7.38
N PHE A 39 -7.82 6.31 -7.56
CA PHE A 39 -7.46 7.53 -8.29
C PHE A 39 -7.19 7.29 -9.79
N GLY A 40 -7.25 6.03 -10.24
CA GLY A 40 -6.89 5.59 -11.59
C GLY A 40 -7.93 5.85 -12.68
N TYR A 41 -8.78 6.86 -12.51
CA TYR A 41 -9.75 7.30 -13.53
C TYR A 41 -9.12 8.37 -14.43
N LEU A 42 -9.23 8.22 -15.74
CA LEU A 42 -8.57 9.11 -16.70
C LEU A 42 -8.92 10.60 -16.50
N GLY A 43 -10.19 10.93 -16.24
CA GLY A 43 -10.59 12.32 -15.97
C GLY A 43 -9.95 12.91 -14.70
N LEU A 44 -9.81 12.11 -13.64
CA LEU A 44 -9.12 12.54 -12.42
C LEU A 44 -7.63 12.78 -12.67
N LEU A 45 -6.99 11.90 -13.45
CA LEU A 45 -5.58 12.04 -13.82
C LEU A 45 -5.35 13.28 -14.70
N CYS A 46 -6.26 13.56 -15.65
CA CYS A 46 -6.20 14.74 -16.50
C CYS A 46 -6.40 16.03 -15.68
N ALA A 47 -7.36 16.05 -14.76
CA ALA A 47 -7.54 17.15 -13.81
C ALA A 47 -6.31 17.37 -12.91
N ALA A 48 -5.67 16.29 -12.45
CA ALA A 48 -4.45 16.37 -11.66
C ALA A 48 -3.28 16.97 -12.47
N ASP A 49 -3.07 16.50 -13.70
CA ASP A 49 -2.05 17.02 -14.60
C ASP A 49 -2.30 18.50 -14.93
N ALA A 50 -3.55 18.89 -15.20
CA ALA A 50 -3.95 20.28 -15.45
C ALA A 50 -3.61 21.22 -14.28
N LYS A 51 -3.69 20.71 -13.05
CA LYS A 51 -3.29 21.43 -11.83
C LYS A 51 -1.79 21.36 -11.53
N GLY A 52 -1.00 20.70 -12.37
CA GLY A 52 0.45 20.57 -12.25
C GLY A 52 0.91 19.56 -11.19
N LEU A 53 0.05 18.63 -10.80
CA LEU A 53 0.43 17.53 -9.89
C LEU A 53 1.24 16.49 -10.66
N ARG A 54 2.29 15.93 -10.03
CA ARG A 54 3.02 14.78 -10.55
C ARG A 54 2.53 13.51 -9.90
N PHE A 55 2.36 12.43 -10.66
CA PHE A 55 1.78 11.20 -10.12
C PHE A 55 2.28 9.90 -10.76
N VAL A 56 2.11 8.80 -10.02
CA VAL A 56 2.16 7.42 -10.51
C VAL A 56 0.97 6.67 -9.90
N VAL A 57 0.07 6.17 -10.75
CA VAL A 57 -1.23 5.63 -10.30
C VAL A 57 -1.61 4.42 -11.15
N PRO A 58 -2.02 3.29 -10.56
CA PRO A 58 -2.52 2.16 -11.33
C PRO A 58 -3.85 2.51 -11.99
N LEU A 59 -3.95 2.25 -13.29
CA LEU A 59 -5.18 2.42 -14.04
C LEU A 59 -6.20 1.34 -13.68
N ARG A 60 -7.46 1.73 -13.67
CA ARG A 60 -8.56 0.80 -13.50
C ARG A 60 -8.82 0.00 -14.76
N ALA A 61 -9.35 -1.22 -14.60
CA ALA A 61 -9.66 -2.11 -15.73
C ALA A 61 -10.68 -1.50 -16.71
N ASP A 62 -11.58 -0.65 -16.23
CA ASP A 62 -12.63 0.02 -17.00
C ASP A 62 -12.12 1.21 -17.84
N THR A 63 -10.83 1.57 -17.75
CA THR A 63 -10.25 2.66 -18.55
C THR A 63 -9.91 2.28 -19.99
N GLY A 64 -10.00 1.00 -20.35
CA GLY A 64 -9.67 0.52 -21.71
C GLY A 64 -8.16 0.33 -21.96
N TRP A 65 -7.31 0.45 -20.93
CA TRP A 65 -5.86 0.30 -21.11
C TRP A 65 -5.43 -1.07 -21.67
N ALA A 66 -6.26 -2.11 -21.46
CA ALA A 66 -6.00 -3.45 -22.00
C ALA A 66 -6.00 -3.45 -23.55
N ASP A 67 -6.87 -2.66 -24.18
CA ASP A 67 -6.90 -2.50 -25.63
C ASP A 67 -5.66 -1.74 -26.13
N TRP A 68 -5.21 -0.73 -25.38
CA TRP A 68 -3.95 -0.04 -25.67
C TRP A 68 -2.75 -0.98 -25.57
N PHE A 69 -2.74 -1.84 -24.56
CA PHE A 69 -1.71 -2.86 -24.41
C PHE A 69 -1.73 -3.84 -25.59
N ALA A 70 -2.89 -4.35 -25.99
CA ALA A 70 -3.02 -5.27 -27.12
C ALA A 70 -2.53 -4.64 -28.43
N ALA A 71 -2.75 -3.33 -28.63
CA ALA A 71 -2.23 -2.60 -29.77
C ALA A 71 -0.71 -2.35 -29.71
N ASP A 72 -0.16 -2.04 -28.52
CA ASP A 72 1.27 -1.76 -28.33
C ASP A 72 2.15 -3.01 -28.30
N VAL A 73 1.58 -4.13 -27.85
CA VAL A 73 2.26 -5.39 -27.58
C VAL A 73 1.38 -6.55 -28.08
N PRO A 74 1.24 -6.72 -29.40
CA PRO A 74 0.35 -7.72 -30.00
C PRO A 74 0.71 -9.16 -29.60
N ASP A 75 1.99 -9.43 -29.32
CA ASP A 75 2.51 -10.73 -28.86
C ASP A 75 2.28 -10.97 -27.35
N GLY A 76 1.60 -10.04 -26.67
CA GLY A 76 1.22 -10.15 -25.26
C GLY A 76 2.37 -10.02 -24.26
N PRO A 77 2.12 -10.33 -22.97
CA PRO A 77 3.11 -10.15 -21.90
C PRO A 77 4.46 -10.85 -22.09
N PRO A 78 4.58 -11.99 -22.80
CA PRO A 78 5.87 -12.59 -23.12
C PRO A 78 6.85 -11.63 -23.82
N ALA A 79 6.34 -10.73 -24.67
CA ALA A 79 7.13 -9.79 -25.46
C ALA A 79 7.60 -8.55 -24.69
N LEU A 80 7.11 -8.35 -23.46
CA LEU A 80 7.57 -7.25 -22.61
C LEU A 80 9.05 -7.45 -22.22
N PRO A 81 9.89 -6.39 -22.31
CA PRO A 81 11.26 -6.42 -21.81
C PRO A 81 11.31 -6.75 -20.32
N ALA A 82 12.33 -7.52 -19.91
CA ALA A 82 12.60 -7.75 -18.49
C ALA A 82 12.99 -6.45 -17.78
N LEU A 83 12.55 -6.30 -16.53
CA LEU A 83 12.93 -5.20 -15.65
C LEU A 83 13.81 -5.73 -14.53
N ASP A 84 14.93 -5.06 -14.27
CA ASP A 84 15.84 -5.38 -13.16
C ASP A 84 15.30 -4.78 -11.85
N TYR A 85 14.21 -5.34 -11.36
CA TYR A 85 13.58 -4.95 -10.11
C TYR A 85 13.58 -6.11 -9.12
N CYS A 86 14.00 -5.84 -7.88
CA CYS A 86 13.94 -6.81 -6.79
C CYS A 86 13.37 -6.16 -5.53
N SER A 87 12.23 -6.67 -5.05
CA SER A 87 11.63 -6.17 -3.82
C SER A 87 12.52 -6.43 -2.60
N LYS A 88 12.58 -5.50 -1.64
CA LYS A 88 13.44 -5.64 -0.43
C LYS A 88 13.27 -6.98 0.29
N ARG A 89 12.03 -7.50 0.37
CA ARG A 89 11.72 -8.78 1.04
C ARG A 89 12.29 -10.02 0.32
N GLU A 90 12.56 -9.90 -0.98
CA GLU A 90 13.06 -10.97 -1.84
C GLU A 90 14.57 -10.90 -2.09
N GLN A 91 15.26 -9.83 -1.66
CA GLN A 91 16.71 -9.68 -1.85
C GLN A 91 17.51 -10.85 -1.25
N ARG A 92 17.00 -11.44 -0.15
CA ARG A 92 17.59 -12.63 0.49
C ARG A 92 17.36 -13.94 -0.27
N LEU A 93 16.44 -13.95 -1.24
CA LEU A 93 16.11 -15.16 -2.00
C LEU A 93 17.11 -15.34 -3.15
N PRO A 94 17.41 -16.59 -3.54
CA PRO A 94 18.10 -16.88 -4.78
C PRO A 94 17.35 -16.30 -5.98
N GLU A 95 18.06 -15.86 -7.02
CA GLU A 95 17.48 -15.21 -8.20
C GLU A 95 16.34 -16.04 -8.85
N SER A 96 16.49 -17.36 -8.89
CA SER A 96 15.49 -18.30 -9.43
C SER A 96 14.16 -18.32 -8.66
N GLN A 97 14.14 -17.85 -7.42
CA GLN A 97 12.95 -17.78 -6.57
C GLN A 97 12.36 -16.37 -6.46
N ARG A 98 13.01 -15.37 -7.08
CA ARG A 98 12.55 -13.98 -7.04
C ARG A 98 11.39 -13.76 -8.01
N THR A 99 10.56 -12.78 -7.71
CA THR A 99 9.53 -12.35 -8.65
C THR A 99 10.19 -11.80 -9.91
N ARG A 100 9.76 -12.27 -11.08
CA ARG A 100 10.21 -11.76 -12.38
C ARG A 100 9.32 -10.59 -12.77
N TRP A 101 9.95 -9.53 -13.24
CA TRP A 101 9.30 -8.30 -13.65
C TRP A 101 9.55 -8.03 -15.12
N LYS A 102 8.53 -7.54 -15.81
CA LYS A 102 8.63 -7.07 -17.18
C LYS A 102 7.84 -5.78 -17.34
N GLY A 103 8.22 -4.95 -18.30
CA GLY A 103 7.41 -3.78 -18.58
C GLY A 103 7.89 -2.90 -19.71
N LEU A 104 7.00 -1.99 -20.08
CA LEU A 104 7.15 -1.13 -21.25
C LEU A 104 6.41 0.18 -21.00
N LEU A 105 7.07 1.31 -21.30
CA LEU A 105 6.48 2.63 -21.19
C LEU A 105 6.04 3.12 -22.56
N ARG A 106 4.82 3.67 -22.64
CA ARG A 106 4.24 4.26 -23.86
C ARG A 106 3.61 5.61 -23.54
N GLU A 107 3.82 6.59 -24.41
CA GLU A 107 3.09 7.85 -24.33
C GLU A 107 1.69 7.69 -24.92
N ARG A 108 0.70 8.30 -24.29
CA ARG A 108 -0.70 8.28 -24.69
C ARG A 108 -1.31 9.67 -24.59
N GLN A 109 -2.05 10.04 -25.62
CA GLN A 109 -2.96 11.17 -25.56
C GLN A 109 -4.27 10.68 -24.95
N VAL A 110 -4.73 11.39 -23.93
CA VAL A 110 -5.97 11.11 -23.21
C VAL A 110 -6.83 12.33 -23.33
N ASP A 111 -7.98 12.18 -23.97
CA ASP A 111 -8.96 13.25 -24.13
C ASP A 111 -9.87 13.30 -22.90
N ASP A 112 -9.96 14.48 -22.30
CA ASP A 112 -10.87 14.77 -21.21
C ASP A 112 -11.76 15.96 -21.60
N PRO A 113 -13.10 15.83 -21.53
CA PRO A 113 -14.02 16.89 -21.94
C PRO A 113 -13.81 18.22 -21.20
N ASP A 114 -13.41 18.15 -19.93
CA ASP A 114 -13.31 19.32 -19.05
C ASP A 114 -11.94 20.01 -19.13
N THR A 115 -10.87 19.22 -19.28
CA THR A 115 -9.48 19.71 -19.23
C THR A 115 -8.74 19.64 -20.55
N GLY A 116 -9.38 19.14 -21.61
CA GLY A 116 -8.81 18.95 -22.94
C GLY A 116 -7.85 17.76 -23.02
N THR A 117 -7.16 17.63 -24.15
CA THR A 117 -6.21 16.53 -24.39
C THR A 117 -4.97 16.66 -23.49
N ARG A 118 -4.66 15.59 -22.78
CA ARG A 118 -3.46 15.47 -21.93
C ARG A 118 -2.53 14.38 -22.44
N ARG A 119 -1.23 14.58 -22.23
CA ARG A 119 -0.21 13.57 -22.56
C ARG A 119 0.21 12.87 -21.28
N LEU A 120 -0.23 11.63 -21.14
CA LEU A 120 0.17 10.75 -20.05
C LEU A 120 1.12 9.68 -20.59
N ARG A 121 1.86 9.03 -19.71
CA ARG A 121 2.69 7.87 -20.01
C ARG A 121 2.15 6.67 -19.27
N ILE A 122 1.94 5.58 -19.99
CA ILE A 122 1.37 4.33 -19.48
C ILE A 122 2.49 3.30 -19.43
N ALA A 123 2.84 2.86 -18.23
CA ALA A 123 3.75 1.75 -18.00
C ALA A 123 2.92 0.46 -17.89
N TYR A 124 3.02 -0.40 -18.89
CA TYR A 124 2.52 -1.76 -18.77
C TYR A 124 3.53 -2.55 -17.94
N ILE A 125 3.07 -3.09 -16.81
CA ILE A 125 3.89 -3.88 -15.90
C ILE A 125 3.31 -5.27 -15.80
N TRP A 126 4.18 -6.26 -15.91
CA TRP A 126 3.87 -7.65 -15.64
C TRP A 126 4.75 -8.18 -14.51
N SER A 127 4.16 -8.99 -13.62
CA SER A 127 4.93 -9.69 -12.57
C SER A 127 4.49 -11.13 -12.42
N SER A 128 5.46 -12.02 -12.17
CA SER A 128 5.17 -13.45 -11.99
C SER A 128 4.36 -13.74 -10.72
N GLU A 129 4.57 -12.98 -9.64
CA GLU A 129 3.79 -13.11 -8.39
C GLU A 129 2.31 -12.79 -8.64
N GLN A 130 2.04 -11.65 -9.28
CA GLN A 130 0.68 -11.26 -9.61
C GLN A 130 0.04 -12.25 -10.59
N ALA A 131 0.81 -12.79 -11.54
CA ALA A 131 0.32 -13.80 -12.46
C ALA A 131 -0.16 -15.06 -11.72
N THR A 132 0.65 -15.58 -10.81
CA THR A 132 0.26 -16.71 -9.93
C THR A 132 -0.97 -16.37 -9.09
N SER A 133 -0.97 -15.20 -8.43
CA SER A 133 -2.08 -14.79 -7.56
C SER A 133 -3.41 -14.66 -8.31
N VAL A 134 -3.39 -14.10 -9.52
CA VAL A 134 -4.58 -13.96 -10.38
C VAL A 134 -5.04 -15.33 -10.87
N ALA A 135 -4.14 -16.21 -11.29
CA ALA A 135 -4.47 -17.57 -11.71
C ALA A 135 -5.12 -18.37 -10.57
N GLU A 136 -4.55 -18.32 -9.36
CA GLU A 136 -5.12 -18.96 -8.17
C GLU A 136 -6.47 -18.36 -7.77
N ALA A 137 -6.64 -17.04 -7.89
CA ALA A 137 -7.91 -16.38 -7.61
C ALA A 137 -9.01 -16.79 -8.60
N ARG A 138 -8.67 -16.91 -9.89
CA ARG A 138 -9.57 -17.43 -10.91
C ARG A 138 -9.96 -18.87 -10.63
N GLU A 139 -9.00 -19.73 -10.28
CA GLU A 139 -9.28 -21.13 -9.93
C GLU A 139 -10.19 -21.24 -8.71
N ARG A 140 -9.90 -20.48 -7.64
CA ARG A 140 -10.75 -20.43 -6.44
C ARG A 140 -12.16 -19.95 -6.76
N ALA A 141 -12.32 -18.98 -7.65
CA ALA A 141 -13.62 -18.48 -8.08
C ALA A 141 -14.40 -19.55 -8.86
N LEU A 142 -13.76 -20.26 -9.79
CA LEU A 142 -14.35 -21.37 -10.54
C LEU A 142 -14.77 -22.52 -9.61
N ALA A 143 -13.88 -22.97 -8.73
CA ALA A 143 -14.19 -24.03 -7.76
C ALA A 143 -15.36 -23.64 -6.84
N SER A 144 -15.36 -22.40 -6.34
CA SER A 144 -16.46 -21.90 -5.49
C SER A 144 -17.80 -21.86 -6.23
N ALA A 145 -17.78 -21.54 -7.53
CA ALA A 145 -18.98 -21.56 -8.37
C ALA A 145 -19.46 -22.99 -8.61
N GLU A 146 -18.56 -23.93 -8.91
CA GLU A 146 -18.89 -25.36 -9.09
C GLU A 146 -19.48 -25.98 -7.81
N ASP A 147 -18.96 -25.63 -6.63
CA ASP A 147 -19.52 -26.03 -5.34
C ASP A 147 -20.93 -25.45 -5.12
N ALA A 148 -21.17 -24.22 -5.55
CA ALA A 148 -22.48 -23.58 -5.48
C ALA A 148 -23.48 -24.22 -6.47
N LEU A 149 -23.05 -24.53 -7.69
CA LEU A 149 -23.85 -25.25 -8.70
C LEU A 149 -24.16 -26.69 -8.25
N THR A 150 -23.22 -27.36 -7.60
CA THR A 150 -23.43 -28.68 -6.99
C THR A 150 -24.51 -28.64 -5.91
N ARG A 151 -24.49 -27.61 -5.05
CA ARG A 151 -25.55 -27.41 -4.05
C ARG A 151 -26.92 -27.15 -4.68
N ILE A 152 -26.99 -26.45 -5.81
CA ILE A 152 -28.24 -26.32 -6.58
C ILE A 152 -28.68 -27.69 -7.07
N ARG A 153 -27.79 -28.42 -7.77
CA ARG A 153 -28.06 -29.74 -8.35
C ARG A 153 -28.65 -30.69 -7.31
N ASN A 154 -28.05 -30.73 -6.12
CA ASN A 154 -28.50 -31.62 -5.04
C ASN A 154 -29.85 -31.21 -4.42
N GLY A 155 -30.30 -29.97 -4.62
CA GLY A 155 -31.57 -29.45 -4.11
C GLY A 155 -32.69 -29.32 -5.15
N LEU A 156 -32.47 -29.75 -6.40
CA LEU A 156 -33.43 -29.63 -7.50
C LEU A 156 -34.74 -30.35 -7.18
N GLY A 157 -35.87 -29.72 -7.54
CA GLY A 157 -37.21 -30.20 -7.20
C GLY A 157 -37.62 -30.00 -5.75
N GLY A 158 -36.70 -29.54 -4.88
CA GLY A 158 -36.97 -29.21 -3.48
C GLY A 158 -37.63 -27.83 -3.30
N ARG A 159 -37.85 -27.43 -2.04
CA ARG A 159 -38.55 -26.17 -1.67
C ARG A 159 -38.02 -24.92 -2.39
N HIS A 160 -36.70 -24.83 -2.56
CA HIS A 160 -36.02 -23.65 -3.08
C HIS A 160 -35.78 -23.66 -4.60
N TYR A 161 -35.77 -24.84 -5.24
CA TYR A 161 -35.43 -25.02 -6.66
C TYR A 161 -36.51 -25.83 -7.38
N LYS A 162 -37.78 -25.39 -7.27
CA LYS A 162 -38.94 -26.07 -7.84
C LYS A 162 -39.06 -25.87 -9.35
N THR A 163 -38.67 -24.69 -9.83
CA THR A 163 -38.89 -24.25 -11.21
C THR A 163 -37.57 -23.91 -11.87
N LYS A 164 -37.50 -24.02 -13.21
CA LYS A 164 -36.32 -23.61 -13.99
C LYS A 164 -35.96 -22.13 -13.71
N LYS A 165 -36.97 -21.25 -13.62
CA LYS A 165 -36.75 -19.83 -13.31
C LYS A 165 -35.99 -19.60 -11.99
N GLN A 166 -36.36 -20.30 -10.92
CA GLN A 166 -35.66 -20.19 -9.64
C GLN A 166 -34.20 -20.68 -9.73
N VAL A 167 -33.95 -21.69 -10.56
CA VAL A 167 -32.60 -22.17 -10.84
C VAL A 167 -31.82 -21.12 -11.63
N ASP A 168 -32.40 -20.58 -12.70
CA ASP A 168 -31.79 -19.55 -13.56
C ASP A 168 -31.41 -18.30 -12.75
N ASP A 169 -32.32 -17.79 -11.91
CA ASP A 169 -32.08 -16.61 -11.07
C ASP A 169 -30.91 -16.85 -10.10
N ARG A 170 -30.82 -18.06 -9.54
CA ARG A 170 -29.74 -18.43 -8.64
C ARG A 170 -28.42 -18.63 -9.38
N VAL A 171 -28.44 -19.23 -10.56
CA VAL A 171 -27.26 -19.38 -11.43
C VAL A 171 -26.71 -18.02 -11.82
N ALA A 172 -27.56 -17.08 -12.26
CA ALA A 172 -27.15 -15.72 -12.59
C ALA A 172 -26.45 -15.02 -11.41
N THR A 173 -26.94 -15.24 -10.19
CA THR A 173 -26.32 -14.71 -8.96
C THR A 173 -24.95 -15.34 -8.68
N ILE A 174 -24.78 -16.64 -8.92
CA ILE A 174 -23.52 -17.36 -8.65
C ILE A 174 -22.45 -17.00 -9.68
N ILE A 175 -22.81 -17.01 -10.95
CA ILE A 175 -21.86 -16.79 -12.05
C ILE A 175 -21.41 -15.32 -12.05
N GLY A 176 -22.33 -14.37 -11.90
CA GLY A 176 -22.01 -12.94 -11.97
C GLY A 176 -21.25 -12.57 -13.26
N GLN A 177 -20.69 -11.37 -13.33
CA GLN A 177 -19.97 -10.93 -14.54
C GLN A 177 -18.56 -11.52 -14.66
N ARG A 178 -17.89 -11.80 -13.54
CA ARG A 178 -16.45 -12.12 -13.51
C ARG A 178 -16.09 -13.52 -14.02
N ILE A 179 -17.00 -14.48 -13.94
CA ILE A 179 -16.76 -15.86 -14.41
C ILE A 179 -17.74 -16.30 -15.50
N ALA A 180 -18.61 -15.40 -15.99
CA ALA A 180 -19.61 -15.70 -17.02
C ALA A 180 -19.04 -16.34 -18.27
N GLU A 181 -17.88 -15.87 -18.73
CA GLU A 181 -17.22 -16.44 -19.91
C GLU A 181 -16.42 -17.71 -19.59
N LEU A 182 -16.10 -17.95 -18.33
CA LEU A 182 -15.17 -19.00 -17.88
C LEU A 182 -15.88 -20.33 -17.59
N ILE A 183 -17.19 -20.31 -17.37
CA ILE A 183 -18.00 -21.50 -17.10
C ILE A 183 -19.35 -21.40 -17.80
N THR A 184 -19.68 -22.42 -18.58
CA THR A 184 -20.96 -22.53 -19.27
C THR A 184 -21.91 -23.34 -18.40
N VAL A 185 -23.08 -22.77 -18.07
CA VAL A 185 -24.12 -23.45 -17.29
C VAL A 185 -25.36 -23.62 -18.14
N THR A 186 -25.83 -24.85 -18.27
CA THR A 186 -27.05 -25.20 -19.01
C THR A 186 -28.11 -25.72 -18.06
N THR A 187 -29.25 -25.03 -18.05
CA THR A 187 -30.44 -25.41 -17.28
C THR A 187 -31.54 -25.91 -18.21
N SER A 188 -32.23 -27.00 -17.86
CA SER A 188 -33.36 -27.52 -18.64
C SER A 188 -34.49 -28.01 -17.73
N VAL A 189 -35.59 -28.47 -18.32
CA VAL A 189 -36.68 -29.15 -17.61
C VAL A 189 -36.73 -30.59 -18.13
N ALA A 190 -36.62 -31.56 -17.22
CA ALA A 190 -36.72 -32.98 -17.54
C ALA A 190 -38.17 -33.37 -17.87
N THR A 191 -38.35 -34.56 -18.45
CA THR A 191 -39.68 -35.10 -18.82
C THR A 191 -40.63 -35.28 -17.64
N ASP A 192 -40.12 -35.40 -16.42
CA ASP A 192 -40.91 -35.46 -15.18
C ASP A 192 -41.25 -34.06 -14.61
N GLY A 193 -40.95 -32.99 -15.36
CA GLY A 193 -41.19 -31.61 -14.96
C GLY A 193 -40.15 -31.03 -13.99
N LYS A 194 -39.16 -31.81 -13.56
CA LYS A 194 -38.12 -31.33 -12.65
C LYS A 194 -37.07 -30.51 -13.38
N PRO A 195 -36.59 -29.39 -12.80
CA PRO A 195 -35.46 -28.69 -13.37
C PRO A 195 -34.19 -29.56 -13.33
N SER A 196 -33.32 -29.39 -14.33
CA SER A 196 -32.00 -30.01 -14.39
C SER A 196 -30.94 -28.94 -14.66
N ILE A 197 -29.70 -29.22 -14.23
CA ILE A 197 -28.56 -28.31 -14.43
C ILE A 197 -27.30 -29.12 -14.75
N THR A 198 -26.54 -28.63 -15.73
CA THR A 198 -25.22 -29.13 -16.11
C THR A 198 -24.28 -27.95 -16.32
N TRP A 199 -22.98 -28.17 -16.11
CA TRP A 199 -21.98 -27.13 -16.32
C TRP A 199 -20.67 -27.73 -16.78
N HIS A 200 -19.88 -26.93 -17.48
CA HIS A 200 -18.52 -27.24 -17.84
C HIS A 200 -17.70 -25.95 -17.90
N ARG A 201 -16.43 -26.04 -17.51
CA ARG A 201 -15.48 -24.94 -17.69
C ARG A 201 -15.27 -24.69 -19.18
N ASN A 202 -15.03 -23.44 -19.54
CA ASN A 202 -14.66 -23.03 -20.89
C ASN A 202 -13.13 -22.93 -20.98
N PRO A 203 -12.42 -23.97 -21.44
CA PRO A 203 -10.94 -23.97 -21.46
C PRO A 203 -10.39 -22.83 -22.32
N ASP A 204 -11.01 -22.53 -23.46
CA ASP A 204 -10.54 -21.47 -24.36
C ASP A 204 -10.68 -20.08 -23.72
N ALA A 205 -11.77 -19.81 -23.01
CA ALA A 205 -11.93 -18.56 -22.28
C ALA A 205 -10.96 -18.46 -21.11
N ILE A 206 -10.69 -19.56 -20.40
CA ILE A 206 -9.71 -19.60 -19.31
C ILE A 206 -8.30 -19.34 -19.85
N THR A 207 -7.92 -19.99 -20.96
CA THR A 207 -6.63 -19.78 -21.61
C THR A 207 -6.50 -18.33 -22.08
N ARG A 208 -7.52 -17.76 -22.74
CA ARG A 208 -7.51 -16.35 -23.13
C ARG A 208 -7.35 -15.42 -21.93
N ALA A 209 -8.12 -15.62 -20.86
CA ALA A 209 -8.01 -14.84 -19.65
C ALA A 209 -6.62 -14.96 -19.00
N SER A 210 -5.99 -16.15 -19.03
CA SER A 210 -4.66 -16.37 -18.47
C SER A 210 -3.54 -15.65 -19.20
N THR A 211 -3.74 -15.27 -20.47
CA THR A 211 -2.70 -14.58 -21.25
C THR A 211 -2.31 -13.22 -20.65
N LEU A 212 -3.22 -12.59 -19.90
CA LEU A 212 -3.03 -11.28 -19.28
C LEU A 212 -2.78 -11.40 -17.76
N ASP A 213 -2.66 -12.60 -17.21
CA ASP A 213 -2.42 -12.78 -15.78
C ASP A 213 -1.14 -12.06 -15.35
N GLY A 214 -1.25 -11.25 -14.30
CA GLY A 214 -0.13 -10.51 -13.74
C GLY A 214 0.18 -9.18 -14.43
N LEU A 215 -0.54 -8.86 -15.51
CA LEU A 215 -0.44 -7.58 -16.22
C LEU A 215 -1.31 -6.51 -15.55
N TYR A 216 -0.76 -5.32 -15.41
CA TYR A 216 -1.48 -4.11 -15.00
C TYR A 216 -0.81 -2.87 -15.62
N ALA A 217 -1.52 -1.75 -15.65
CA ALA A 217 -1.01 -0.49 -16.18
C ALA A 217 -0.86 0.57 -15.08
N LEU A 218 0.25 1.29 -15.09
CA LEU A 218 0.48 2.49 -14.28
C LEU A 218 0.47 3.71 -15.18
N ALA A 219 -0.36 4.70 -14.87
CA ALA A 219 -0.33 6.01 -15.52
C ALA A 219 0.56 6.98 -14.74
N THR A 220 1.32 7.78 -15.49
CA THR A 220 2.19 8.81 -14.92
C THR A 220 2.35 9.98 -15.87
N ASN A 221 2.61 11.17 -15.31
CA ASN A 221 3.01 12.37 -16.03
C ASN A 221 4.41 12.87 -15.59
N LEU A 222 5.22 11.98 -15.02
CA LEU A 222 6.58 12.32 -14.60
C LEU A 222 7.41 12.76 -15.81
N PRO A 223 8.23 13.81 -15.67
CA PRO A 223 9.14 14.23 -16.72
C PRO A 223 10.26 13.21 -16.90
N ASP A 224 11.01 13.34 -17.99
CA ASP A 224 12.27 12.61 -18.13
C ASP A 224 13.29 13.13 -17.11
N PRO A 225 14.08 12.25 -16.49
CA PRO A 225 15.27 12.65 -15.75
C PRO A 225 16.22 13.50 -16.62
N PRO A 226 17.08 14.35 -16.03
CA PRO A 226 17.94 15.26 -16.79
C PRO A 226 18.88 14.58 -17.79
N ASP A 227 19.27 13.33 -17.53
CA ASP A 227 20.32 12.58 -18.22
C ASP A 227 19.81 11.46 -19.12
N ARG A 228 18.53 11.07 -19.01
CA ARG A 228 17.96 9.93 -19.72
C ARG A 228 16.45 9.99 -19.84
N ARG A 229 15.88 9.15 -20.71
CA ARG A 229 14.42 8.97 -20.79
C ARG A 229 13.91 8.23 -19.55
N LEU A 230 12.69 8.58 -19.13
CA LEU A 230 11.95 7.82 -18.14
C LEU A 230 11.66 6.41 -18.68
N THR A 231 11.83 5.40 -17.84
CA THR A 231 11.63 3.98 -18.19
C THR A 231 10.48 3.38 -17.40
N ALA A 232 10.00 2.20 -17.82
CA ALA A 232 9.01 1.45 -17.05
C ALA A 232 9.54 1.02 -15.67
N LEU A 233 10.85 0.80 -15.53
CA LEU A 233 11.50 0.49 -14.26
C LEU A 233 11.37 1.67 -13.30
N ASP A 234 11.67 2.90 -13.74
CA ASP A 234 11.55 4.09 -12.88
C ASP A 234 10.13 4.29 -12.34
N VAL A 235 9.14 4.07 -13.21
CA VAL A 235 7.72 4.18 -12.84
C VAL A 235 7.36 3.08 -11.84
N LEU A 236 7.85 1.87 -12.06
CA LEU A 236 7.63 0.75 -11.15
C LEU A 236 8.30 0.98 -9.78
N ASP A 237 9.55 1.44 -9.76
CA ASP A 237 10.29 1.77 -8.53
C ASP A 237 9.53 2.83 -7.72
N THR A 238 9.15 3.92 -8.38
CA THR A 238 8.36 4.99 -7.76
C THR A 238 7.04 4.46 -7.19
N TYR A 239 6.36 3.57 -7.92
CA TYR A 239 5.13 2.94 -7.44
C TYR A 239 5.36 1.99 -6.27
N LYS A 240 6.45 1.21 -6.28
CA LYS A 240 6.73 0.22 -5.24
C LYS A 240 7.29 0.81 -3.96
N ASP A 241 7.88 2.01 -4.02
CA ASP A 241 8.21 2.81 -2.84
C ASP A 241 6.96 3.24 -2.03
N GLN A 242 5.75 3.04 -2.56
CA GLN A 242 4.48 3.16 -1.81
C GLN A 242 4.41 2.27 -0.56
N TRP A 243 5.26 1.25 -0.41
CA TRP A 243 5.33 0.44 0.81
C TRP A 243 5.49 1.28 2.09
N ILE A 244 6.12 2.47 2.01
CA ILE A 244 6.24 3.41 3.13
C ILE A 244 4.85 3.83 3.64
N VAL A 245 3.90 4.08 2.73
CA VAL A 245 2.51 4.43 3.05
C VAL A 245 1.77 3.22 3.64
N GLU A 246 1.97 2.02 3.10
CA GLU A 246 1.37 0.78 3.64
C GLU A 246 1.88 0.46 5.06
N GLN A 247 3.15 0.73 5.36
CA GLN A 247 3.71 0.63 6.70
C GLN A 247 3.00 1.62 7.64
N ARG A 248 2.81 2.87 7.23
CA ARG A 248 2.09 3.88 8.04
C ARG A 248 0.61 3.54 8.24
N HIS A 249 -0.07 2.96 7.25
CA HIS A 249 -1.42 2.43 7.43
C HIS A 249 -1.48 1.24 8.39
N ARG A 250 -0.43 0.41 8.46
CA ARG A 250 -0.32 -0.64 9.49
C ARG A 250 -0.05 -0.05 10.87
N ASP A 251 0.84 0.94 10.98
CA ASP A 251 1.07 1.69 12.24
C ASP A 251 -0.22 2.33 12.76
N LEU A 252 -1.01 2.93 11.86
CA LEU A 252 -2.32 3.49 12.17
C LEU A 252 -3.26 2.43 12.77
N LYS A 253 -3.32 1.25 12.18
CA LYS A 253 -4.24 0.18 12.59
C LYS A 253 -3.77 -0.57 13.84
N GLN A 254 -2.46 -0.82 13.98
CA GLN A 254 -1.90 -1.70 15.00
C GLN A 254 -1.27 -0.94 16.17
N THR A 255 -0.47 0.09 15.89
CA THR A 255 0.29 0.84 16.89
C THR A 255 -0.57 1.94 17.52
N LEU A 256 -1.28 2.71 16.69
CA LEU A 256 -2.16 3.80 17.15
C LEU A 256 -3.59 3.34 17.47
N ARG A 257 -3.92 2.06 17.20
CA ARG A 257 -5.20 1.41 17.53
C ARG A 257 -6.43 2.27 17.25
N VAL A 258 -6.48 2.84 16.05
CA VAL A 258 -7.56 3.74 15.62
C VAL A 258 -8.92 3.05 15.49
N ARG A 259 -8.99 1.73 15.69
CA ARG A 259 -10.26 1.00 15.79
C ARG A 259 -10.30 0.16 17.06
N PRO A 260 -11.46 0.11 17.76
CA PRO A 260 -12.72 0.78 17.40
C PRO A 260 -12.79 2.22 17.94
N VAL A 261 -13.30 3.15 17.12
CA VAL A 261 -13.73 4.49 17.56
C VAL A 261 -15.15 4.38 18.08
N PHE A 262 -15.36 4.42 19.40
CA PHE A 262 -16.70 4.44 20.02
C PHE A 262 -17.25 5.87 20.15
N LEU A 263 -16.99 6.73 19.17
CA LEU A 263 -17.44 8.12 19.16
C LEU A 263 -18.67 8.23 18.27
N HIS A 264 -19.73 8.85 18.79
CA HIS A 264 -21.02 9.02 18.13
C HIS A 264 -21.25 10.45 17.59
N ASN A 265 -20.26 11.32 17.73
CA ASN A 265 -20.31 12.72 17.30
C ASN A 265 -19.23 12.97 16.25
N ASP A 266 -19.65 13.47 15.08
CA ASP A 266 -18.79 13.76 13.93
C ASP A 266 -17.63 14.70 14.28
N ASP A 267 -17.82 15.72 15.12
CA ASP A 267 -16.74 16.60 15.56
C ASP A 267 -15.69 15.87 16.39
N ARG A 268 -16.13 14.93 17.24
CA ARG A 268 -15.20 14.09 18.03
C ARG A 268 -14.46 13.11 17.13
N ILE A 269 -15.12 12.56 16.11
CA ILE A 269 -14.49 11.72 15.10
C ILE A 269 -13.45 12.53 14.31
N HIS A 270 -13.79 13.73 13.87
CA HIS A 270 -12.88 14.63 13.16
C HIS A 270 -11.65 15.01 14.01
N ALA A 271 -11.85 15.33 15.29
CA ALA A 271 -10.77 15.67 16.20
C ALA A 271 -9.86 14.46 16.50
N LEU A 272 -10.43 13.28 16.69
CA LEU A 272 -9.65 12.06 16.91
C LEU A 272 -8.81 11.72 15.67
N ILE A 273 -9.41 11.74 14.47
CA ILE A 273 -8.68 11.58 13.21
C ILE A 273 -7.57 12.62 13.09
N ALA A 274 -7.77 13.83 13.62
CA ALA A 274 -6.75 14.87 13.62
C ALA A 274 -5.53 14.55 14.44
N ILE A 275 -5.77 14.20 15.70
CA ILE A 275 -4.72 13.82 16.64
C ILE A 275 -3.94 12.62 16.10
N ILE A 276 -4.65 11.64 15.55
CA ILE A 276 -4.06 10.48 14.90
C ILE A 276 -3.18 10.87 13.71
N GLY A 277 -3.65 11.76 12.84
CA GLY A 277 -2.88 12.24 11.69
C GLY A 277 -1.60 12.96 12.11
N ILE A 278 -1.66 13.77 13.17
CA ILE A 278 -0.51 14.42 13.77
C ILE A 278 0.45 13.39 14.39
N ALA A 279 -0.08 12.41 15.12
CA ALA A 279 0.73 11.33 15.69
C ALA A 279 1.46 10.54 14.59
N LEU A 280 0.78 10.19 13.50
CA LEU A 280 1.41 9.55 12.34
C LEU A 280 2.50 10.42 11.70
N LEU A 281 2.28 11.73 11.61
CA LEU A 281 3.29 12.66 11.11
C LEU A 281 4.53 12.65 12.01
N ILE A 282 4.35 12.70 13.34
CA ILE A 282 5.46 12.65 14.30
C ILE A 282 6.20 11.30 14.19
N TYR A 283 5.49 10.18 14.09
CA TYR A 283 6.11 8.87 13.80
C TYR A 283 6.88 8.89 12.48
N GLY A 284 6.31 9.53 11.46
CA GLY A 284 6.95 9.79 10.17
C GLY A 284 8.29 10.48 10.31
N LEU A 285 8.30 11.62 11.00
CA LEU A 285 9.45 12.50 11.18
C LEU A 285 10.55 11.85 12.01
N ILE A 286 10.23 11.26 13.17
CA ILE A 286 11.21 10.57 14.02
C ILE A 286 12.00 9.52 13.23
N GLU A 287 11.30 8.73 12.42
CA GLU A 287 11.92 7.69 11.60
C GLU A 287 12.73 8.27 10.44
N ALA A 288 12.21 9.31 9.77
CA ALA A 288 12.89 9.99 8.68
C ALA A 288 14.19 10.66 9.14
N ASP A 289 14.15 11.40 10.24
CA ASP A 289 15.29 12.14 10.79
C ASP A 289 16.38 11.18 11.28
N LEU A 290 16.01 10.12 12.00
CA LEU A 290 16.97 9.10 12.43
C LEU A 290 17.63 8.40 11.24
N ARG A 291 16.87 8.03 10.21
CA ARG A 291 17.43 7.41 9.00
C ARG A 291 18.27 8.37 8.17
N ALA A 292 17.93 9.65 8.15
CA ALA A 292 18.75 10.67 7.51
C ALA A 292 20.10 10.81 8.23
N ALA A 293 20.11 10.77 9.56
CA ALA A 293 21.33 10.87 10.37
C ALA A 293 22.21 9.61 10.34
N LEU A 294 21.60 8.42 10.25
CA LEU A 294 22.30 7.12 10.30
C LEU A 294 22.65 6.55 8.92
N GLY A 295 21.81 6.83 7.92
CA GLY A 295 21.74 6.10 6.65
C GLY A 295 20.46 5.22 6.57
N PRO A 296 19.85 5.08 5.38
CA PRO A 296 18.48 4.55 5.22
C PRO A 296 18.31 3.10 5.69
N ASP A 297 19.35 2.26 5.57
CA ASP A 297 19.32 0.84 5.93
C ASP A 297 20.33 0.51 7.07
N ILE A 298 20.79 1.53 7.80
CA ILE A 298 21.74 1.35 8.91
C ILE A 298 20.98 1.03 10.20
N ALA A 299 21.39 -0.07 10.86
CA ALA A 299 20.82 -0.48 12.12
C ALA A 299 21.36 0.37 13.28
N LEU A 300 20.47 0.80 14.17
CA LEU A 300 20.85 1.41 15.44
C LEU A 300 21.08 0.30 16.47
N ALA A 301 22.28 0.27 17.04
CA ALA A 301 22.66 -0.82 17.92
C ALA A 301 21.89 -0.83 19.24
N GLY A 302 21.38 -2.00 19.64
CA GLY A 302 20.63 -2.17 20.88
C GLY A 302 19.25 -1.51 20.94
N LEU A 303 18.62 -1.24 19.79
CA LEU A 303 17.31 -0.57 19.70
C LEU A 303 16.15 -1.45 20.18
N LEU A 304 16.19 -2.76 19.93
CA LEU A 304 15.14 -3.69 20.32
C LEU A 304 15.43 -4.33 21.69
N PRO A 305 14.41 -4.96 22.32
CA PRO A 305 14.63 -5.77 23.51
C PRO A 305 15.76 -6.79 23.31
N GLU A 306 16.45 -7.10 24.42
CA GLU A 306 17.65 -7.96 24.44
C GLU A 306 18.85 -7.35 23.68
N HIS A 307 18.91 -6.03 23.57
CA HIS A 307 19.99 -5.29 22.92
C HIS A 307 20.23 -5.67 21.45
N ARG A 308 19.15 -6.06 20.74
CA ARG A 308 19.25 -6.37 19.31
C ARG A 308 19.26 -5.12 18.47
N ASP A 309 20.12 -5.14 17.45
CA ASP A 309 20.26 -4.07 16.48
C ASP A 309 19.09 -4.08 15.50
N ALA A 310 18.60 -2.90 15.13
CA ALA A 310 17.53 -2.79 14.14
C ALA A 310 17.58 -1.46 13.41
N VAL A 311 17.17 -1.46 12.14
CA VAL A 311 16.88 -0.23 11.40
C VAL A 311 15.79 0.54 12.17
N PRO A 312 15.99 1.84 12.47
CA PRO A 312 15.04 2.61 13.26
C PRO A 312 13.63 2.58 12.65
N THR A 313 12.65 2.31 13.51
CA THR A 313 11.23 2.57 13.25
C THR A 313 10.71 3.41 14.40
N ALA A 314 9.77 4.31 14.15
CA ALA A 314 9.26 5.17 15.22
C ALA A 314 8.68 4.38 16.40
N ARG A 315 8.06 3.22 16.13
CA ARG A 315 7.58 2.31 17.19
C ARG A 315 8.73 1.78 18.07
N ALA A 316 9.81 1.28 17.46
CA ALA A 316 10.95 0.75 18.22
C ALA A 316 11.67 1.86 18.99
N VAL A 317 11.79 3.04 18.36
CA VAL A 317 12.37 4.24 18.97
C VAL A 317 11.57 4.65 20.20
N LEU A 318 10.26 4.83 20.09
CA LEU A 318 9.41 5.20 21.23
C LEU A 318 9.36 4.10 22.29
N ALA A 319 9.38 2.83 21.89
CA ALA A 319 9.43 1.72 22.83
C ALA A 319 10.68 1.76 23.71
N ALA A 320 11.82 2.23 23.20
CA ALA A 320 13.06 2.40 23.97
C ALA A 320 12.95 3.45 25.09
N PHE A 321 11.90 4.27 25.11
CA PHE A 321 11.61 5.27 26.15
C PHE A 321 10.43 4.88 27.06
N THR A 322 9.83 3.70 26.90
CA THR A 322 8.64 3.29 27.68
C THR A 322 8.88 3.30 29.18
N ASP A 323 10.09 2.93 29.61
CA ASP A 323 10.48 2.83 31.02
C ASP A 323 11.24 4.09 31.50
N LEU A 324 11.17 5.20 30.77
CA LEU A 324 11.77 6.46 31.19
C LEU A 324 10.83 7.18 32.17
N HIS A 325 11.27 7.35 33.41
CA HIS A 325 10.50 8.05 34.43
C HIS A 325 11.06 9.44 34.69
N VAL A 326 10.19 10.26 35.27
CA VAL A 326 10.46 11.62 35.70
C VAL A 326 9.97 11.77 37.13
N THR A 327 10.78 12.40 37.98
CA THR A 327 10.43 12.72 39.36
C THR A 327 10.28 14.24 39.52
N TYR A 328 9.16 14.67 40.12
CA TYR A 328 9.00 16.05 40.58
C TYR A 328 9.54 16.17 42.01
N THR A 329 10.46 17.09 42.23
CA THR A 329 10.95 17.41 43.58
C THR A 329 9.94 18.26 44.33
N ASN A 330 10.13 18.36 45.66
CA ASN A 330 9.34 19.27 46.50
C ASN A 330 9.55 20.76 46.14
N SER A 331 10.61 21.10 45.40
CA SER A 331 10.86 22.45 44.86
C SER A 331 10.17 22.69 43.50
N GLY A 332 9.46 21.70 42.96
CA GLY A 332 8.81 21.79 41.65
C GLY A 332 9.75 21.54 40.47
N GLU A 333 10.99 21.12 40.73
CA GLU A 333 11.95 20.77 39.68
C GLU A 333 11.65 19.37 39.12
N LEU A 334 11.82 19.24 37.81
CA LEU A 334 11.64 17.99 37.07
C LEU A 334 13.01 17.32 36.87
N ILE A 335 13.20 16.14 37.46
CA ILE A 335 14.43 15.35 37.34
C ILE A 335 14.13 14.08 36.53
N LEU A 336 14.95 13.84 35.50
CA LEU A 336 14.83 12.68 34.63
C LEU A 336 15.61 11.48 35.19
N ASP A 337 15.11 10.26 35.00
CA ASP A 337 15.94 9.07 35.23
C ASP A 337 17.16 9.03 34.31
N ARG A 338 18.22 8.33 34.73
CA ARG A 338 19.44 8.21 33.94
C ARG A 338 19.14 7.53 32.60
N LEU A 339 19.45 8.24 31.51
CA LEU A 339 19.24 7.75 30.17
C LEU A 339 20.18 6.60 29.82
N THR A 340 19.62 5.57 29.19
CA THR A 340 20.37 4.44 28.65
C THR A 340 21.24 4.88 27.45
N PRO A 341 22.29 4.13 27.09
CA PRO A 341 23.12 4.46 25.93
C PRO A 341 22.36 4.51 24.61
N VAL A 342 21.28 3.73 24.46
CA VAL A 342 20.43 3.78 23.25
C VAL A 342 19.57 5.03 23.23
N GLN A 343 18.95 5.40 24.36
CA GLN A 343 18.15 6.65 24.46
C GLN A 343 19.00 7.88 24.15
N ARG A 344 20.23 7.96 24.69
CA ARG A 344 21.15 9.07 24.39
C ARG A 344 21.52 9.16 22.91
N ARG A 345 21.82 8.03 22.28
CA ARG A 345 22.13 8.00 20.84
C ARG A 345 20.94 8.45 20.00
N ILE A 346 19.73 8.00 20.35
CA ILE A 346 18.50 8.46 19.67
C ILE A 346 18.36 9.98 19.77
N LEU A 347 18.44 10.54 20.98
CA LEU A 347 18.28 11.98 21.18
C LEU A 347 19.38 12.79 20.47
N ALA A 348 20.62 12.30 20.48
CA ALA A 348 21.73 12.94 19.78
C ALA A 348 21.53 12.94 18.25
N HIS A 349 21.05 11.84 17.66
CA HIS A 349 20.75 11.79 16.22
C HIS A 349 19.55 12.63 15.82
N LEU A 350 18.61 12.87 16.75
CA LEU A 350 17.46 13.75 16.55
C LEU A 350 17.75 15.23 16.90
N ASP A 351 18.97 15.55 17.33
CA ASP A 351 19.36 16.87 17.83
C ASP A 351 18.41 17.42 18.92
N ILE A 352 17.93 16.52 19.79
CA ILE A 352 17.04 16.88 20.90
C ILE A 352 17.92 17.20 22.12
N PRO A 353 17.97 18.47 22.57
CA PRO A 353 18.69 18.81 23.78
C PRO A 353 18.01 18.17 24.99
N LEU A 354 18.78 17.94 26.05
CA LEU A 354 18.24 17.50 27.34
C LEU A 354 18.03 18.72 28.23
N PRO A 355 16.80 19.27 28.32
CA PRO A 355 16.55 20.46 29.12
C PRO A 355 16.44 20.15 30.62
N TRP A 356 16.41 18.87 31.01
CA TRP A 356 16.22 18.44 32.39
C TRP A 356 17.46 17.74 32.96
N PRO A 357 17.81 17.99 34.23
CA PRO A 357 18.88 17.28 34.90
C PRO A 357 18.54 15.80 35.08
N GLU A 358 19.55 14.94 34.99
CA GLU A 358 19.40 13.51 35.21
C GLU A 358 19.71 13.13 36.67
N ASN A 359 18.97 12.15 37.20
CA ASN A 359 19.23 11.56 38.49
C ASN A 359 20.45 10.65 38.41
N TYR A 360 21.61 11.17 38.83
CA TYR A 360 22.79 10.37 39.13
C TYR A 360 22.69 9.82 40.56
N GLY A 361 21.61 9.10 40.86
CA GLY A 361 21.46 8.44 42.15
C GLY A 361 22.70 7.60 42.44
N SER A 362 23.36 7.86 43.57
CA SER A 362 24.53 7.12 44.01
C SER A 362 24.10 5.71 44.44
N THR A 363 23.91 4.80 43.48
CA THR A 363 23.79 3.39 43.79
C THR A 363 25.19 2.84 44.08
N THR A 364 25.69 3.12 45.27
CA THR A 364 26.78 2.33 45.85
C THR A 364 26.20 0.96 46.17
N THR A 365 26.30 0.02 45.24
CA THR A 365 26.35 -1.40 45.61
C THR A 365 27.24 -2.18 44.65
N SER A 366 28.39 -2.56 45.20
CA SER A 366 29.34 -3.60 44.80
C SER A 366 30.28 -3.39 43.61
N LYS A 367 31.57 -3.56 43.94
CA LYS A 367 32.79 -3.45 43.15
C LYS A 367 32.74 -4.24 41.84
N ILE A 368 33.05 -3.57 40.73
CA ILE A 368 33.92 -4.12 39.68
C ILE A 368 34.92 -3.03 39.29
N LYS A 369 36.21 -3.33 39.44
CA LYS A 369 37.34 -2.49 39.02
C LYS A 369 37.42 -2.46 37.50
N ASP A 370 37.87 -1.32 37.00
CA ASP A 370 38.42 -1.06 35.67
C ASP A 370 37.41 -0.88 34.52
N LEU A 371 37.01 0.38 34.28
CA LEU A 371 36.76 0.90 32.93
C LEU A 371 37.31 2.33 32.83
N ASN A 372 38.17 2.53 31.83
CA ASN A 372 39.03 3.70 31.61
C ASN A 372 38.24 4.97 31.19
N PRO A 373 38.40 6.13 31.85
CA PRO A 373 37.57 7.32 31.64
C PRO A 373 37.93 8.24 30.44
N GLN A 374 38.68 7.80 29.43
CA GLN A 374 39.18 8.70 28.36
C GLN A 374 38.42 8.71 27.02
N LEU A 375 37.10 8.46 26.97
CA LEU A 375 36.35 8.52 25.70
C LEU A 375 35.41 9.73 25.52
N CYS A 376 35.58 10.80 26.31
CA CYS A 376 34.92 12.08 26.08
C CYS A 376 35.95 13.17 25.72
N GLY A 377 36.62 13.00 24.59
CA GLY A 377 37.32 14.09 23.90
C GLY A 377 36.34 14.83 23.00
N LYS A 378 36.08 16.11 23.32
CA LYS A 378 35.39 17.07 22.46
C LYS A 378 36.07 17.10 21.07
N ARG A 379 35.30 16.97 19.99
CA ARG A 379 35.71 17.50 18.68
C ARG A 379 35.23 18.95 18.60
N GLY A 380 36.16 19.85 18.29
CA GLY A 380 35.85 21.21 17.83
C GLY A 380 35.58 21.24 16.34
#